data_AF-A0A518D3F8-F1
#
_entry.id   AF-A0A518D3F8-F1
#
_cell.length_a   1.000
_cell.length_b   1.000
_cell.length_c   1.000
_cell.angle_alpha   90.00
_cell.angle_beta   90.00
_cell.angle_gamma   90.00
#
_symmetry.space_group_name_H-M   'P 1'
#
loop_
_entity.id
_entity.type
_entity.pdbx_description
1 polymer ?
#
loop_
_entity_poly.entity_id
_entity_poly.type
_entity_poly.pdbx_seq_one_letter_code
_entity_poly.pdbx_strand_id
1 'polypeptide(L)'
;MSSPSPRSAVASTLRVTLAFVATALAIGFGLPWPSDAAVGPKIDAIASDERGFDILLVGPSGIYRGIDPAIVDAILAERGHDLRCYNASAPGMVDWEADFVLRTAVEAAGDRLAWVVVEPNPWDPDTKNANTASYRYLFWHTLGQSAAVVRAALDLDRPRDERVEIAATHARLAARRLSGYGTGKEFLRRALGLDSLPPEKVASARAGGYLALEDDTDPKIVKRGATFRGDKVTEYEQQVTRLLRSWRTGATPRDGILDDYDLASHRRQVDWLEARGLTVVHAVPPYSGRDLRWEALLELGEIRHLLSFNDPTRFPGLYVTQKRFDRQHLTRAGAADFSRVFANELADLIEASERD
;
A
#
# COMPACT_ATOMS: atom_id res chain seq x y z
N MET A 1 59.29 -21.89 -0.03
CA MET A 1 57.82 -21.72 0.03
C MET A 1 57.27 -22.08 -1.33
N SER A 2 56.57 -23.21 -1.45
CA SER A 2 56.00 -23.65 -2.72
C SER A 2 54.77 -22.79 -3.04
N SER A 3 54.77 -22.12 -4.19
CA SER A 3 53.60 -21.36 -4.66
C SER A 3 52.43 -22.33 -4.93
N PRO A 4 51.19 -21.96 -4.57
CA PRO A 4 50.03 -22.79 -4.84
C PRO A 4 49.89 -23.00 -6.34
N SER A 5 49.56 -24.23 -6.75
CA SER A 5 49.30 -24.54 -8.15
C SER A 5 48.14 -23.68 -8.69
N PRO A 6 48.13 -23.29 -9.98
CA PRO A 6 47.04 -22.54 -10.58
C PRO A 6 45.66 -23.18 -10.35
N ARG A 7 45.59 -24.52 -10.32
CA ARG A 7 44.36 -25.27 -10.02
C ARG A 7 43.86 -25.05 -8.59
N SER A 8 44.76 -24.99 -7.60
CA SER A 8 44.39 -24.69 -6.21
C SER A 8 43.96 -23.23 -6.03
N ALA A 9 44.52 -22.29 -6.79
CA ALA A 9 44.08 -20.89 -6.75
C ALA A 9 42.65 -20.75 -7.30
N VAL A 10 42.37 -21.32 -8.47
CA VAL A 10 41.02 -21.30 -9.08
C VAL A 10 39.98 -21.95 -8.17
N ALA A 11 40.28 -23.12 -7.59
CA ALA A 11 39.37 -23.80 -6.69
C ALA A 11 39.08 -22.98 -5.42
N SER A 12 40.09 -22.31 -4.85
CA SER A 12 39.91 -21.43 -3.68
C SER A 12 39.06 -20.20 -4.02
N THR A 13 39.31 -19.55 -5.15
CA THR A 13 38.50 -18.41 -5.62
C THR A 13 37.04 -18.83 -5.79
N LEU A 14 36.77 -19.96 -6.46
CA LEU A 14 35.42 -20.47 -6.66
C LEU A 14 34.70 -20.73 -5.33
N ARG A 15 35.37 -21.36 -4.35
CA ARG A 15 34.80 -21.61 -3.02
C ARG A 15 34.46 -20.32 -2.28
N VAL A 16 35.34 -19.33 -2.32
CA VAL A 16 35.10 -18.02 -1.69
C VAL A 16 33.93 -17.32 -2.36
N THR A 17 33.86 -17.31 -3.69
CA THR A 17 32.73 -16.72 -4.43
C THR A 17 31.42 -17.42 -4.11
N LEU A 18 31.38 -18.76 -4.11
CA LEU A 18 30.18 -19.52 -3.77
C LEU A 18 29.74 -19.28 -2.33
N ALA A 19 30.67 -19.28 -1.37
CA ALA A 19 30.35 -18.99 0.03
C ALA A 19 29.81 -17.57 0.21
N PHE A 20 30.42 -16.59 -0.47
CA PHE A 20 29.94 -15.21 -0.47
C PHE A 20 28.52 -15.11 -1.05
N VAL A 21 28.27 -15.70 -2.22
CA VAL A 21 26.94 -15.70 -2.85
C VAL A 21 25.91 -16.41 -1.97
N ALA A 22 26.24 -17.58 -1.43
CA ALA A 22 25.34 -18.32 -0.54
C ALA A 22 25.00 -17.51 0.73
N THR A 23 25.99 -16.83 1.31
CA THR A 23 25.80 -15.97 2.49
C THR A 23 24.94 -14.76 2.16
N ALA A 24 25.23 -14.09 1.05
CA ALA A 24 24.48 -12.94 0.56
C ALA A 24 23.01 -13.31 0.29
N LEU A 25 22.77 -14.46 -0.36
CA LEU A 25 21.43 -15.00 -0.59
C LEU A 25 20.73 -15.37 0.72
N ALA A 26 21.41 -16.04 1.66
CA ALA A 26 20.82 -16.39 2.95
C ALA A 26 20.41 -15.14 3.74
N ILE A 27 21.26 -14.10 3.75
CA ILE A 27 20.95 -12.79 4.35
C ILE A 27 19.79 -12.13 3.61
N GLY A 28 19.78 -12.15 2.28
CA GLY A 28 18.70 -11.64 1.46
C GLY A 28 17.37 -12.32 1.77
N PHE A 29 17.28 -13.64 1.69
CA PHE A 29 16.02 -14.35 1.95
C PHE A 29 15.60 -14.30 3.42
N GLY A 30 16.55 -14.16 4.36
CA GLY A 30 16.29 -14.06 5.79
C GLY A 30 16.05 -12.63 6.31
N LEU A 31 15.89 -11.63 5.43
CA LEU A 31 15.65 -10.26 5.86
C LEU A 31 14.36 -10.15 6.69
N PRO A 32 14.41 -9.56 7.90
CA PRO A 32 13.21 -9.33 8.68
C PRO A 32 12.32 -8.28 8.04
N TRP A 33 11.01 -8.35 8.30
CA TRP A 33 10.09 -7.27 7.93
C TRP A 33 10.56 -5.92 8.48
N PRO A 34 10.39 -4.82 7.73
CA PRO A 34 10.64 -3.47 8.22
C PRO A 34 9.77 -3.14 9.43
N SER A 35 10.36 -2.50 10.43
CA SER A 35 9.73 -2.18 11.72
C SER A 35 9.05 -0.81 11.75
N ASP A 36 8.96 -0.07 10.64
CA ASP A 36 8.44 1.30 10.62
C ASP A 36 6.93 1.39 10.30
N ALA A 37 6.38 0.36 9.66
CA ALA A 37 5.00 0.37 9.14
C ALA A 37 4.08 -0.75 9.66
N ALA A 38 4.57 -1.60 10.55
CA ALA A 38 3.84 -2.77 11.09
C ALA A 38 3.29 -3.75 10.03
N VAL A 39 3.79 -3.70 8.79
CA VAL A 39 3.39 -4.63 7.72
C VAL A 39 3.70 -6.07 8.12
N GLY A 40 4.88 -6.35 8.67
CA GLY A 40 5.25 -7.70 9.13
C GLY A 40 4.24 -8.31 10.11
N PRO A 41 4.00 -7.67 11.28
CA PRO A 41 2.98 -8.14 12.21
C PRO A 41 1.57 -8.27 11.63
N LYS A 42 1.21 -7.48 10.61
CA LYS A 42 -0.07 -7.62 9.91
C LYS A 42 -0.11 -8.88 9.04
N ILE A 43 0.94 -9.13 8.26
CA ILE A 43 1.09 -10.37 7.49
C ILE A 43 1.08 -11.58 8.42
N ASP A 44 1.77 -11.52 9.56
CA ASP A 44 1.77 -12.58 10.56
C ASP A 44 0.36 -12.80 11.14
N ALA A 45 -0.38 -11.71 11.44
CA ALA A 45 -1.76 -11.81 11.92
C ALA A 45 -2.71 -12.42 10.88
N ILE A 46 -2.54 -12.09 9.59
CA ILE A 46 -3.29 -12.71 8.50
C ILE A 46 -2.99 -14.22 8.42
N ALA A 47 -1.71 -14.59 8.39
CA ALA A 47 -1.27 -15.96 8.23
C ALA A 47 -1.59 -16.87 9.43
N SER A 48 -1.75 -16.31 10.63
CA SER A 48 -2.01 -17.05 11.87
C SER A 48 -3.46 -17.08 12.31
N ASP A 49 -4.37 -16.37 11.64
CA ASP A 49 -5.80 -16.40 11.95
C ASP A 49 -6.44 -17.66 11.35
N GLU A 50 -6.68 -18.68 12.18
CA GLU A 50 -7.29 -19.95 11.76
C GLU A 50 -8.68 -19.82 11.15
N ARG A 51 -9.41 -18.74 11.49
CA ARG A 51 -10.74 -18.49 10.93
C ARG A 51 -10.63 -17.85 9.53
N GLY A 52 -9.49 -17.25 9.17
CA GLY A 52 -9.24 -16.61 7.88
C GLY A 52 -10.05 -15.33 7.64
N PHE A 53 -9.79 -14.66 6.52
CA PHE A 53 -10.45 -13.42 6.12
C PHE A 53 -11.03 -13.55 4.72
N ASP A 54 -12.20 -12.96 4.48
CA ASP A 54 -12.87 -12.96 3.18
C ASP A 54 -12.55 -11.71 2.38
N ILE A 55 -12.21 -10.61 3.07
CA ILE A 55 -11.92 -9.29 2.51
C ILE A 55 -10.57 -8.79 3.01
N LEU A 56 -9.67 -8.43 2.10
CA LEU A 56 -8.45 -7.67 2.42
C LEU A 56 -8.55 -6.23 1.94
N LEU A 57 -8.19 -5.28 2.81
CA LEU A 57 -8.02 -3.87 2.46
C LEU A 57 -6.53 -3.54 2.32
N VAL A 58 -6.13 -3.02 1.16
CA VAL A 58 -4.74 -2.63 0.88
C VAL A 58 -4.67 -1.25 0.25
N GLY A 59 -3.97 -0.33 0.90
CA GLY A 59 -3.72 1.01 0.38
C GLY A 59 -2.78 1.78 1.29
N PRO A 60 -2.38 3.01 0.92
CA PRO A 60 -1.59 3.89 1.78
C PRO A 60 -2.39 4.36 3.00
N SER A 61 -2.09 5.56 3.50
CA SER A 61 -2.69 6.06 4.74
C SER A 61 -4.18 6.36 4.66
N GLY A 62 -4.76 6.53 3.46
CA GLY A 62 -6.20 6.74 3.30
C GLY A 62 -7.01 5.53 3.74
N ILE A 63 -6.70 4.34 3.21
CA ILE A 63 -7.32 3.09 3.68
C ILE A 63 -6.83 2.70 5.08
N TYR A 64 -5.52 2.76 5.36
CA TYR A 64 -4.98 2.35 6.67
C TYR A 64 -5.59 3.10 7.86
N ARG A 65 -5.82 4.41 7.71
CA ARG A 65 -6.35 5.28 8.78
C ARG A 65 -7.83 5.58 8.63
N GLY A 66 -8.45 5.20 7.51
CA GLY A 66 -9.81 5.58 7.17
C GLY A 66 -10.83 4.48 7.42
N ILE A 67 -10.44 3.21 7.30
CA ILE A 67 -11.36 2.07 7.38
C ILE A 67 -10.99 1.16 8.55
N ASP A 68 -11.94 1.02 9.48
CA ASP A 68 -11.89 0.13 10.63
C ASP A 68 -12.65 -1.17 10.30
N PRO A 69 -11.95 -2.30 10.13
CA PRO A 69 -12.59 -3.57 9.78
C PRO A 69 -13.63 -4.05 10.78
N ALA A 70 -13.49 -3.73 12.07
CA ALA A 70 -14.49 -4.16 13.06
C ALA A 70 -15.87 -3.50 12.82
N ILE A 71 -15.88 -2.26 12.32
CA ILE A 71 -17.11 -1.57 11.92
C ILE A 71 -17.66 -2.15 10.61
N VAL A 72 -16.77 -2.49 9.68
CA VAL A 72 -17.16 -3.11 8.40
C VAL A 72 -17.82 -4.47 8.64
N ASP A 73 -17.17 -5.36 9.39
CA ASP A 73 -17.68 -6.69 9.73
C ASP A 73 -19.04 -6.60 10.41
N ALA A 74 -19.22 -5.68 11.37
CA ALA A 74 -20.48 -5.50 12.07
C ALA A 74 -21.63 -5.10 11.11
N ILE A 75 -21.37 -4.18 10.18
CA ILE A 75 -22.39 -3.72 9.22
C ILE A 75 -22.67 -4.79 8.16
N LEU A 76 -21.65 -5.49 7.68
CA LEU A 76 -21.86 -6.62 6.76
C LEU A 76 -22.71 -7.71 7.43
N ALA A 77 -22.46 -8.03 8.69
CA ALA A 77 -23.26 -8.98 9.45
C ALA A 77 -24.71 -8.50 9.65
N GLU A 78 -24.93 -7.21 9.94
CA GLU A 78 -26.28 -6.60 9.99
C GLU A 78 -27.01 -6.69 8.64
N ARG A 79 -26.27 -6.66 7.53
CA ARG A 79 -26.77 -6.83 6.16
C ARG A 79 -26.92 -8.31 5.76
N GLY A 80 -26.61 -9.26 6.65
CA GLY A 80 -26.79 -10.70 6.40
C GLY A 80 -25.56 -11.40 5.81
N HIS A 81 -24.41 -10.74 5.75
CA HIS A 81 -23.15 -11.31 5.27
C HIS A 81 -22.22 -11.62 6.44
N ASP A 82 -21.92 -12.91 6.69
CA ASP A 82 -20.91 -13.34 7.68
C ASP A 82 -19.50 -13.28 7.07
N LEU A 83 -19.05 -12.07 6.74
CA LEU A 83 -17.75 -11.81 6.14
C LEU A 83 -16.82 -11.11 7.14
N ARG A 84 -15.53 -11.45 7.06
CA ARG A 84 -14.46 -10.89 7.89
C ARG A 84 -13.48 -10.11 7.04
N CYS A 85 -13.23 -8.88 7.48
CA CYS A 85 -12.34 -7.94 6.83
C CYS A 85 -11.03 -7.80 7.62
N TYR A 86 -9.93 -7.60 6.91
CA TYR A 86 -8.65 -7.25 7.51
C TYR A 86 -7.95 -6.12 6.75
N ASN A 87 -7.37 -5.16 7.48
CA ASN A 87 -6.68 -4.02 6.91
C ASN A 87 -5.16 -4.24 6.86
N ALA A 88 -4.67 -4.77 5.73
CA ALA A 88 -3.25 -5.01 5.46
C ALA A 88 -2.47 -3.75 5.03
N SER A 89 -3.13 -2.59 5.00
CA SER A 89 -2.59 -1.30 4.56
C SER A 89 -1.47 -0.76 5.48
N ALA A 90 -0.70 0.20 4.99
CA ALA A 90 0.36 0.86 5.76
C ALA A 90 0.52 2.33 5.37
N PRO A 91 1.00 3.19 6.28
CA PRO A 91 1.08 4.62 5.98
C PRO A 91 2.15 4.89 4.91
N GLY A 92 1.82 5.72 3.93
CA GLY A 92 2.77 6.19 2.91
C GLY A 92 3.39 5.08 2.05
N MET A 93 2.65 3.99 1.82
CA MET A 93 3.06 3.04 0.78
C MET A 93 3.09 3.75 -0.58
N VAL A 94 4.15 3.50 -1.33
CA VAL A 94 4.19 3.84 -2.76
C VAL A 94 3.56 2.72 -3.57
N ASP A 95 3.21 3.00 -4.82
CA ASP A 95 2.42 2.13 -5.70
C ASP A 95 2.95 0.69 -5.77
N TRP A 96 4.24 0.56 -6.08
CA TRP A 96 4.91 -0.73 -6.21
C TRP A 96 5.15 -1.45 -4.87
N GLU A 97 5.20 -0.69 -3.77
CA GLU A 97 5.23 -1.25 -2.41
C GLU A 97 3.84 -1.79 -2.05
N ALA A 98 2.77 -1.06 -2.37
CA ALA A 98 1.41 -1.49 -2.13
C ALA A 98 1.09 -2.77 -2.90
N ASP A 99 1.54 -2.92 -4.15
CA ASP A 99 1.43 -4.18 -4.91
C ASP A 99 2.20 -5.34 -4.26
N PHE A 100 3.42 -5.10 -3.78
CA PHE A 100 4.19 -6.11 -3.04
C PHE A 100 3.47 -6.56 -1.76
N VAL A 101 2.95 -5.61 -0.97
CA VAL A 101 2.21 -5.91 0.26
C VAL A 101 0.91 -6.63 -0.06
N LEU A 102 0.20 -6.21 -1.11
CA LEU A 102 -1.02 -6.86 -1.57
C LEU A 102 -0.78 -8.34 -1.89
N ARG A 103 0.20 -8.63 -2.75
CA ARG A 103 0.53 -10.01 -3.14
C ARG A 103 0.89 -10.86 -1.93
N THR A 104 1.71 -10.30 -1.03
CA THR A 104 2.09 -10.99 0.21
C THR A 104 0.88 -11.27 1.10
N ALA A 105 -0.02 -10.31 1.27
CA ALA A 105 -1.20 -10.45 2.11
C ALA A 105 -2.19 -11.47 1.53
N VAL A 106 -2.38 -11.47 0.21
CA VAL A 106 -3.19 -12.47 -0.51
C VAL A 106 -2.62 -13.87 -0.33
N GLU A 107 -1.31 -14.04 -0.48
CA GLU A 107 -0.64 -15.33 -0.27
C GLU A 107 -0.74 -15.81 1.20
N ALA A 108 -0.75 -14.89 2.16
CA ALA A 108 -0.90 -15.18 3.57
C ALA A 108 -2.34 -15.54 3.98
N ALA A 109 -3.36 -14.96 3.33
CA ALA A 109 -4.77 -15.13 3.70
C ALA A 109 -5.33 -16.52 3.37
N GLY A 110 -4.74 -17.21 2.40
CA GLY A 110 -5.16 -18.55 1.98
C GLY A 110 -6.49 -18.56 1.21
N ASP A 111 -7.14 -19.73 1.18
CA ASP A 111 -8.22 -20.03 0.22
C ASP A 111 -9.58 -19.39 0.56
N ARG A 112 -9.74 -18.81 1.76
CA ARG A 112 -11.01 -18.18 2.18
C ARG A 112 -11.21 -16.79 1.59
N LEU A 113 -10.13 -16.17 1.12
CA LEU A 113 -10.16 -14.83 0.56
C LEU A 113 -10.99 -14.80 -0.73
N ALA A 114 -11.98 -13.92 -0.79
CA ALA A 114 -12.85 -13.74 -1.97
C ALA A 114 -12.77 -12.32 -2.54
N TRP A 115 -12.46 -11.33 -1.71
CA TRP A 115 -12.48 -9.92 -2.07
C TRP A 115 -11.18 -9.23 -1.69
N VAL A 116 -10.71 -8.38 -2.59
CA VAL A 116 -9.60 -7.47 -2.30
C VAL A 116 -10.03 -6.05 -2.64
N VAL A 117 -9.93 -5.17 -1.66
CA VAL A 117 -10.17 -3.74 -1.81
C VAL A 117 -8.83 -3.03 -1.88
N VAL A 118 -8.53 -2.45 -3.03
CA VAL A 118 -7.25 -1.78 -3.30
C VAL A 118 -7.48 -0.29 -3.46
N GLU A 119 -6.70 0.53 -2.75
CA GLU A 119 -6.63 1.95 -3.08
C GLU A 119 -5.89 2.09 -4.43
N PRO A 120 -6.52 2.70 -5.44
CA PRO A 120 -5.89 2.80 -6.75
C PRO A 120 -4.66 3.71 -6.69
N ASN A 121 -3.58 3.24 -7.31
CA ASN A 121 -2.28 3.90 -7.33
C ASN A 121 -1.91 4.31 -8.77
N PRO A 122 -1.17 5.41 -8.97
CA PRO A 122 -0.79 5.89 -10.31
C PRO A 122 0.23 4.99 -11.03
N TRP A 123 0.86 4.04 -10.34
CA TRP A 123 1.91 3.16 -10.84
C TRP A 123 3.18 3.89 -11.32
N ASP A 124 3.52 5.01 -10.67
CA ASP A 124 4.71 5.79 -11.00
C ASP A 124 5.99 5.03 -10.57
N PRO A 125 6.88 4.65 -11.50
CA PRO A 125 8.15 4.04 -11.15
C PRO A 125 9.18 5.09 -10.68
N ASP A 126 8.91 6.38 -10.73
CA ASP A 126 9.86 7.40 -10.28
C ASP A 126 10.08 7.35 -8.75
N THR A 127 11.34 7.46 -8.36
CA THR A 127 11.78 7.39 -6.97
C THR A 127 11.99 8.76 -6.32
N LYS A 128 11.79 9.87 -7.04
CA LYS A 128 12.05 11.25 -6.55
C LYS A 128 11.37 11.57 -5.21
N ASN A 129 10.20 10.99 -4.95
CA ASN A 129 9.44 11.22 -3.72
C ASN A 129 9.67 10.13 -2.65
N ALA A 130 10.59 9.19 -2.90
CA ALA A 130 10.84 8.06 -2.03
C ALA A 130 12.16 8.17 -1.26
N ASN A 131 12.17 7.65 -0.03
CA ASN A 131 13.41 7.45 0.72
C ASN A 131 14.06 6.12 0.31
N THR A 132 14.79 6.12 -0.82
CA THR A 132 15.49 4.94 -1.37
C THR A 132 16.60 4.40 -0.46
N ALA A 133 17.00 5.16 0.56
CA ALA A 133 17.95 4.72 1.58
C ALA A 133 17.30 3.98 2.75
N SER A 134 15.96 4.07 2.89
CA SER A 134 15.25 3.38 3.96
C SER A 134 15.22 1.88 3.76
N TYR A 135 15.22 1.14 4.88
CA TYR A 135 15.11 -0.31 4.85
C TYR A 135 13.77 -0.76 4.28
N ARG A 136 12.69 -0.06 4.61
CA ARG A 136 11.35 -0.30 4.06
C ARG A 136 11.32 -0.23 2.55
N TYR A 137 11.90 0.82 1.98
CA TYR A 137 11.94 0.96 0.52
C TYR A 137 12.80 -0.13 -0.13
N LEU A 138 13.93 -0.49 0.49
CA LEU A 138 14.75 -1.61 0.02
C LEU A 138 13.99 -2.94 0.06
N PHE A 139 13.18 -3.19 1.09
CA PHE A 139 12.61 -4.49 1.42
C PHE A 139 11.74 -5.10 0.30
N TRP A 140 10.89 -4.28 -0.33
CA TRP A 140 9.97 -4.72 -1.38
C TRP A 140 10.64 -4.95 -2.74
N HIS A 141 11.92 -4.59 -2.91
CA HIS A 141 12.67 -4.79 -4.15
C HIS A 141 13.12 -6.25 -4.35
N THR A 142 12.17 -7.18 -4.40
CA THR A 142 12.44 -8.54 -4.88
C THR A 142 12.79 -8.53 -6.36
N LEU A 143 13.36 -9.62 -6.89
CA LEU A 143 13.70 -9.72 -8.31
C LEU A 143 12.46 -9.58 -9.20
N GLY A 144 11.35 -10.23 -8.84
CA GLY A 144 10.09 -10.15 -9.59
C GLY A 144 9.52 -8.74 -9.60
N GLN A 145 9.38 -8.12 -8.41
CA GLN A 145 8.84 -6.77 -8.28
C GLN A 145 9.71 -5.75 -9.02
N SER A 146 11.03 -5.83 -8.82
CA SER A 146 11.98 -4.89 -9.43
C SER A 146 12.06 -5.05 -10.94
N ALA A 147 11.93 -6.26 -11.48
CA ALA A 147 11.87 -6.47 -12.92
C ALA A 147 10.60 -5.84 -13.53
N ALA A 148 9.47 -5.90 -12.82
CA ALA A 148 8.24 -5.23 -13.25
C ALA A 148 8.41 -3.71 -13.27
N VAL A 149 8.98 -3.12 -12.20
CA VAL A 149 9.21 -1.67 -12.12
C VAL A 149 10.23 -1.20 -13.15
N VAL A 150 11.30 -1.97 -13.39
CA VAL A 150 12.30 -1.67 -14.42
C VAL A 150 11.66 -1.62 -15.80
N ARG A 151 10.76 -2.56 -16.13
CA ARG A 151 10.03 -2.54 -17.40
C ARG A 151 9.18 -1.28 -17.51
N ALA A 152 8.36 -1.00 -16.49
CA ALA A 152 7.54 0.20 -16.42
C ALA A 152 8.37 1.49 -16.61
N ALA A 153 9.50 1.60 -15.93
CA ALA A 153 10.41 2.74 -16.03
C ALA A 153 10.96 2.95 -17.45
N LEU A 154 11.26 1.87 -18.18
CA LEU A 154 11.74 1.93 -19.56
C LEU A 154 10.62 2.30 -20.56
N ASP A 155 9.37 2.00 -20.22
CA ASP A 155 8.20 2.24 -21.06
C ASP A 155 7.59 3.65 -20.85
N LEU A 156 8.05 4.42 -19.85
CA LEU A 156 7.61 5.79 -19.62
C LEU A 156 7.76 6.68 -20.88
N ASP A 157 6.87 7.66 -21.04
CA ASP A 157 7.04 8.75 -22.01
C ASP A 157 7.96 9.86 -21.47
N ARG A 158 9.25 9.53 -21.32
CA ARG A 158 10.29 10.44 -20.79
C ARG A 158 11.60 10.31 -21.58
N PRO A 159 12.52 11.29 -21.48
CA PRO A 159 13.85 11.18 -22.05
C PRO A 159 14.55 9.86 -21.69
N ARG A 160 15.31 9.29 -22.63
CA ARG A 160 15.92 7.96 -22.49
C ARG A 160 16.85 7.85 -21.28
N ASP A 161 17.63 8.89 -21.02
CA ASP A 161 18.54 8.99 -19.89
C ASP A 161 17.79 8.93 -18.56
N GLU A 162 16.68 9.67 -18.42
CA GLU A 162 15.83 9.63 -17.22
C GLU A 162 15.23 8.22 -17.01
N ARG A 163 14.72 7.59 -18.06
CA ARG A 163 14.17 6.22 -17.98
C ARG A 163 15.20 5.20 -17.55
N VAL A 164 16.41 5.29 -18.12
CA VAL A 164 17.53 4.41 -17.75
C VAL A 164 17.98 4.67 -16.31
N GLU A 165 17.98 5.92 -15.85
CA GLU A 165 18.32 6.26 -14.46
C GLU A 165 17.30 5.68 -13.46
N ILE A 166 16.00 5.82 -13.73
CA ILE A 166 14.93 5.23 -12.90
C ILE A 166 15.08 3.70 -12.88
N ALA A 167 15.18 3.06 -14.05
CA ALA A 167 15.40 1.62 -14.16
C ALA A 167 16.67 1.15 -13.42
N ALA A 168 17.79 1.84 -13.59
CA ALA A 168 19.04 1.53 -12.90
C ALA A 168 18.93 1.72 -11.39
N THR A 169 18.09 2.63 -10.91
CA THR A 169 17.82 2.80 -9.48
C THR A 169 17.12 1.58 -8.90
N HIS A 170 16.05 1.09 -9.52
CA HIS A 170 15.37 -0.14 -9.08
C HIS A 170 16.26 -1.38 -9.20
N ALA A 171 17.03 -1.52 -10.28
CA ALA A 171 17.98 -2.63 -10.44
C ALA A 171 19.06 -2.63 -9.34
N ARG A 172 19.59 -1.46 -8.96
CA ARG A 172 20.54 -1.33 -7.84
C ARG A 172 19.89 -1.68 -6.51
N LEU A 173 18.65 -1.26 -6.28
CA LEU A 173 17.91 -1.60 -5.05
C LEU A 173 17.64 -3.11 -4.97
N ALA A 174 17.27 -3.76 -6.07
CA ALA A 174 17.13 -5.21 -6.15
C ALA A 174 18.46 -5.93 -5.82
N ALA A 175 19.57 -5.46 -6.41
CA ALA A 175 20.89 -6.03 -6.13
C ALA A 175 21.30 -5.84 -4.66
N ARG A 176 21.03 -4.68 -4.06
CA ARG A 176 21.25 -4.43 -2.63
C ARG A 176 20.38 -5.32 -1.75
N ARG A 177 19.12 -5.50 -2.11
CA ARG A 177 18.15 -6.35 -1.40
C ARG A 177 18.56 -7.81 -1.44
N LEU A 178 19.02 -8.29 -2.60
CA LEU A 178 19.49 -9.67 -2.81
C LEU A 178 20.80 -9.94 -2.07
N SER A 179 21.70 -8.96 -2.03
CA SER A 179 23.00 -9.10 -1.37
C SER A 179 22.96 -8.87 0.15
N GLY A 180 21.87 -8.30 0.67
CA GLY A 180 21.80 -7.81 2.04
C GLY A 180 22.69 -6.58 2.30
N TYR A 181 23.17 -5.90 1.26
CA TYR A 181 24.06 -4.76 1.43
C TYR A 181 23.35 -3.59 2.13
N GLY A 182 23.86 -3.23 3.31
CA GLY A 182 23.34 -2.14 4.13
C GLY A 182 22.22 -2.53 5.10
N THR A 183 21.90 -3.83 5.23
CA THR A 183 20.85 -4.33 6.15
C THR A 183 21.39 -4.79 7.50
N GLY A 184 22.71 -4.81 7.69
CA GLY A 184 23.34 -5.33 8.91
C GLY A 184 22.87 -4.66 10.20
N LYS A 185 22.52 -3.36 10.15
CA LYS A 185 21.95 -2.65 11.31
C LYS A 185 20.61 -3.24 11.75
N GLU A 186 19.76 -3.67 10.81
CA GLU A 186 18.44 -4.21 11.11
C GLU A 186 18.57 -5.63 11.68
N PHE A 187 19.48 -6.44 11.14
CA PHE A 187 19.81 -7.73 11.76
C PHE A 187 20.32 -7.59 13.19
N LEU A 188 21.25 -6.66 13.43
CA LEU A 188 21.78 -6.43 14.77
C LEU A 188 20.68 -5.94 15.71
N ARG A 189 19.83 -5.00 15.26
CA ARG A 189 18.72 -4.52 16.07
C ARG A 189 17.75 -5.65 16.42
N ARG A 190 17.37 -6.49 15.46
CA ARG A 190 16.52 -7.66 15.70
C ARG A 190 17.18 -8.67 16.65
N ALA A 191 18.44 -9.00 16.42
CA ALA A 191 19.19 -9.95 17.24
C ALA A 191 19.34 -9.47 18.69
N LEU A 192 19.43 -8.15 18.90
CA LEU A 192 19.49 -7.52 20.21
C LEU A 192 18.11 -7.20 20.81
N GLY A 193 17.01 -7.54 20.13
CA GLY A 193 15.65 -7.20 20.56
C GLY A 193 15.36 -5.68 20.58
N LEU A 194 16.14 -4.89 19.85
CA LEU A 194 16.00 -3.43 19.75
C LEU A 194 14.98 -2.99 18.70
N ASP A 195 14.48 -3.94 17.90
CA ASP A 195 13.35 -3.73 17.00
C ASP A 195 12.04 -3.81 17.79
N SER A 196 11.73 -2.72 18.49
CA SER A 196 10.40 -2.52 19.03
C SER A 196 9.61 -1.63 18.08
N LEU A 197 8.62 -2.22 17.43
CA LEU A 197 7.49 -1.45 16.95
C LEU A 197 6.81 -0.77 18.15
N PRO A 198 6.31 0.46 18.00
CA PRO A 198 5.44 1.07 19.00
C PRO A 198 4.30 0.10 19.38
N PRO A 199 4.01 -0.12 20.68
CA PRO A 199 3.04 -1.11 21.13
C PRO A 199 1.66 -0.96 20.47
N GLU A 200 1.22 0.26 20.21
CA GLU A 200 -0.04 0.57 19.54
C GLU A 200 -0.09 0.04 18.09
N LYS A 201 1.04 0.01 17.38
CA LYS A 201 1.10 -0.52 16.01
C LYS A 201 1.07 -2.04 15.98
N VAL A 202 1.65 -2.69 17.01
CA VAL A 202 1.55 -4.15 17.17
C VAL A 202 0.13 -4.53 17.60
N ALA A 203 -0.46 -3.77 18.52
CA ALA A 203 -1.83 -3.97 18.96
C ALA A 203 -2.82 -3.78 17.79
N SER A 204 -2.67 -2.74 16.98
CA SER A 204 -3.52 -2.53 15.81
C SER A 204 -3.38 -3.66 14.80
N ALA A 205 -2.16 -4.14 14.50
CA ALA A 205 -1.97 -5.30 13.63
C ALA A 205 -2.74 -6.54 14.12
N ARG A 206 -2.83 -6.75 15.43
CA ARG A 206 -3.62 -7.86 16.00
C ARG A 206 -5.13 -7.60 16.02
N ALA A 207 -5.55 -6.34 15.99
CA ALA A 207 -6.94 -5.90 16.05
C ALA A 207 -7.48 -5.47 14.67
N GLY A 208 -7.25 -6.29 13.63
CA GLY A 208 -7.76 -6.03 12.28
C GLY A 208 -6.93 -5.06 11.44
N GLY A 209 -5.81 -4.54 11.96
CA GLY A 209 -4.86 -3.72 11.21
C GLY A 209 -5.21 -2.23 11.10
N TYR A 210 -6.27 -1.75 11.76
CA TYR A 210 -6.63 -0.33 11.78
C TYR A 210 -5.98 0.41 12.97
N LEU A 211 -5.45 1.61 12.73
CA LEU A 211 -4.95 2.49 13.78
C LEU A 211 -5.40 3.93 13.53
N ALA A 212 -6.28 4.45 14.37
CA ALA A 212 -6.68 5.86 14.33
C ALA A 212 -5.45 6.77 14.51
N LEU A 213 -5.46 7.96 13.88
CA LEU A 213 -4.33 8.89 13.98
C LEU A 213 -4.17 9.45 15.39
N GLU A 214 -5.26 9.56 16.14
CA GLU A 214 -5.25 10.02 17.54
C GLU A 214 -4.62 9.01 18.50
N ASP A 215 -4.50 7.74 18.12
CA ASP A 215 -3.82 6.70 18.91
C ASP A 215 -2.34 6.56 18.55
N ASP A 216 -1.87 7.20 17.47
CA ASP A 216 -0.47 7.14 17.07
C ASP A 216 0.37 8.10 17.90
N THR A 217 1.30 7.53 18.67
CA THR A 217 2.12 8.29 19.62
C THR A 217 3.32 8.99 18.98
N ASP A 218 3.55 8.84 17.67
CA ASP A 218 4.64 9.52 16.96
C ASP A 218 4.48 11.05 17.12
N PRO A 219 5.49 11.75 17.70
CA PRO A 219 5.44 13.19 17.89
C PRO A 219 5.15 14.00 16.61
N LYS A 220 5.56 13.48 15.44
CA LYS A 220 5.26 14.11 14.14
C LYS A 220 3.77 14.06 13.82
N ILE A 221 3.10 12.95 14.13
CA ILE A 221 1.65 12.79 13.92
C ILE A 221 0.87 13.69 14.89
N VAL A 222 1.24 13.67 16.18
CA VAL A 222 0.64 14.55 17.19
C VAL A 222 0.76 16.03 16.79
N LYS A 223 1.96 16.46 16.39
CA LYS A 223 2.21 17.83 15.92
C LYS A 223 1.38 18.15 14.67
N ARG A 224 1.29 17.22 13.71
CA ARG A 224 0.50 17.41 12.48
C ARG A 224 -0.96 17.71 12.77
N GLY A 225 -1.59 16.94 13.66
CA GLY A 225 -2.99 17.18 14.06
C GLY A 225 -3.18 18.51 14.80
N ALA A 226 -2.23 18.88 15.68
CA ALA A 226 -2.27 20.17 16.36
C ALA A 226 -2.14 21.35 15.39
N THR A 227 -1.20 21.28 14.43
CA THR A 227 -1.04 22.30 13.39
C THR A 227 -2.29 22.44 12.52
N PHE A 228 -2.96 21.32 12.19
CA PHE A 228 -4.19 21.40 11.40
C PHE A 228 -5.28 22.18 12.12
N ARG A 229 -5.55 21.83 13.39
CA ARG A 229 -6.57 22.47 14.22
C ARG A 229 -6.30 23.94 14.54
N GLY A 230 -5.03 24.33 14.59
CA GLY A 230 -4.64 25.73 14.80
C GLY A 230 -4.77 26.58 13.53
N ASP A 231 -4.02 26.20 12.50
CA ASP A 231 -3.69 27.15 11.41
C ASP A 231 -4.25 26.74 10.05
N LYS A 232 -4.69 25.48 9.87
CA LYS A 232 -4.99 24.94 8.52
C LYS A 232 -6.46 24.66 8.25
N VAL A 233 -7.35 24.90 9.22
CA VAL A 233 -8.80 24.72 9.05
C VAL A 233 -9.35 25.55 7.89
N THR A 234 -9.09 26.87 7.88
CA THR A 234 -9.58 27.76 6.83
C THR A 234 -9.06 27.36 5.44
N GLU A 235 -7.79 26.98 5.34
CA GLU A 235 -7.20 26.52 4.07
C GLU A 235 -7.88 25.23 3.56
N TYR A 236 -8.25 24.33 4.48
CA TYR A 236 -8.98 23.11 4.16
C TYR A 236 -10.42 23.42 3.71
N GLU A 237 -11.14 24.30 4.39
CA GLU A 237 -12.50 24.69 3.99
C GLU A 237 -12.54 25.34 2.60
N GLN A 238 -11.54 26.16 2.29
CA GLN A 238 -11.36 26.71 0.94
C GLN A 238 -11.07 25.61 -0.08
N GLN A 239 -10.28 24.59 0.29
CA GLN A 239 -10.00 23.44 -0.57
C GLN A 239 -11.28 22.62 -0.84
N VAL A 240 -12.08 22.33 0.19
CA VAL A 240 -13.38 21.64 0.03
C VAL A 240 -14.33 22.47 -0.83
N THR A 241 -14.34 23.79 -0.67
CA THR A 241 -15.16 24.69 -1.53
C THR A 241 -14.73 24.61 -2.99
N ARG A 242 -13.43 24.57 -3.27
CA ARG A 242 -12.92 24.37 -4.64
C ARG A 242 -13.29 22.99 -5.20
N LEU A 243 -13.18 21.95 -4.37
CA LEU A 243 -13.56 20.59 -4.74
C LEU A 243 -15.06 20.46 -5.04
N LEU A 244 -15.92 21.01 -4.17
CA LEU A 244 -17.37 21.09 -4.41
C LEU A 244 -17.69 21.80 -5.72
N ARG A 245 -16.97 22.89 -6.03
CA ARG A 245 -17.14 23.61 -7.30
C ARG A 245 -16.75 22.73 -8.49
N SER A 246 -15.61 22.04 -8.44
CA SER A 246 -15.15 21.21 -9.56
C SER A 246 -16.11 20.04 -9.85
N TRP A 247 -16.68 19.43 -8.82
CA TRP A 247 -17.73 18.41 -8.97
C TRP A 247 -19.00 18.98 -9.60
N ARG A 248 -19.48 20.14 -9.13
CA ARG A 248 -20.70 20.77 -9.67
C ARG A 248 -20.57 21.24 -11.12
N THR A 249 -19.41 21.73 -11.52
CA THR A 249 -19.21 22.28 -12.88
C THR A 249 -18.72 21.24 -13.87
N GLY A 250 -18.30 20.06 -13.43
CA GLY A 250 -17.66 19.07 -14.30
C GLY A 250 -16.35 19.55 -14.93
N ALA A 251 -15.78 20.67 -14.47
CA ALA A 251 -14.70 21.41 -15.15
C ALA A 251 -13.31 20.76 -15.08
N THR A 252 -13.21 19.47 -14.77
CA THR A 252 -11.93 18.76 -14.73
C THR A 252 -11.65 18.19 -16.12
N PRO A 253 -10.58 18.62 -16.81
CA PRO A 253 -10.21 18.08 -18.10
C PRO A 253 -10.03 16.56 -18.01
N ARG A 254 -10.57 15.83 -18.98
CA ARG A 254 -10.41 14.37 -19.12
C ARG A 254 -9.32 14.00 -20.14
N ASP A 255 -9.01 14.91 -21.05
CA ASP A 255 -8.00 14.67 -22.08
C ASP A 255 -6.63 14.46 -21.43
N GLY A 256 -5.97 13.37 -21.83
CA GLY A 256 -4.64 12.99 -21.37
C GLY A 256 -4.56 12.53 -19.90
N ILE A 257 -5.70 12.28 -19.24
CA ILE A 257 -5.69 11.95 -17.81
C ILE A 257 -5.01 10.62 -17.47
N LEU A 258 -4.88 9.74 -18.47
CA LEU A 258 -4.20 8.44 -18.34
C LEU A 258 -2.84 8.42 -19.05
N ASP A 259 -2.36 9.55 -19.60
CA ASP A 259 -1.12 9.58 -20.39
C ASP A 259 0.10 9.18 -19.56
N ASP A 260 0.08 9.47 -18.25
CA ASP A 260 1.13 9.10 -17.29
C ASP A 260 0.82 7.81 -16.51
N TYR A 261 -0.28 7.13 -16.82
CA TYR A 261 -0.73 5.95 -16.09
C TYR A 261 -0.16 4.66 -16.68
N ASP A 262 0.54 3.87 -15.87
CA ASP A 262 1.01 2.55 -16.29
C ASP A 262 -0.12 1.50 -16.23
N LEU A 263 -0.95 1.53 -17.28
CA LEU A 263 -2.07 0.63 -17.45
C LEU A 263 -1.63 -0.84 -17.54
N ALA A 264 -0.43 -1.10 -18.07
CA ALA A 264 0.09 -2.45 -18.20
C ALA A 264 0.39 -3.06 -16.82
N SER A 265 0.93 -2.27 -15.89
CA SER A 265 1.16 -2.70 -14.50
C SER A 265 -0.13 -2.90 -13.74
N HIS A 266 -1.09 -1.98 -13.90
CA HIS A 266 -2.43 -2.12 -13.34
C HIS A 266 -3.12 -3.43 -13.78
N ARG A 267 -3.21 -3.68 -15.09
CA ARG A 267 -3.80 -4.91 -15.64
C ARG A 267 -3.13 -6.17 -15.08
N ARG A 268 -1.79 -6.20 -15.01
CA ARG A 268 -1.06 -7.33 -14.43
C ARG A 268 -1.38 -7.58 -12.95
N GLN A 269 -1.72 -6.54 -12.18
CA GLN A 269 -2.19 -6.71 -10.81
C GLN A 269 -3.59 -7.33 -10.79
N VAL A 270 -4.52 -6.74 -11.55
CA VAL A 270 -5.91 -7.23 -11.64
C VAL A 270 -5.96 -8.67 -12.15
N ASP A 271 -5.30 -8.96 -13.29
CA ASP A 271 -5.21 -10.30 -13.88
C ASP A 271 -4.66 -11.33 -12.86
N TRP A 272 -3.66 -10.94 -12.07
CA TRP A 272 -3.06 -11.85 -11.08
C TRP A 272 -4.02 -12.18 -9.93
N LEU A 273 -4.84 -11.22 -9.52
CA LEU A 273 -5.87 -11.39 -8.48
C LEU A 273 -7.05 -12.21 -9.02
N GLU A 274 -7.56 -11.84 -10.20
CA GLU A 274 -8.70 -12.52 -10.83
C GLU A 274 -8.38 -13.96 -11.24
N ALA A 275 -7.14 -14.24 -11.67
CA ALA A 275 -6.68 -15.62 -11.92
C ALA A 275 -6.68 -16.51 -10.68
N ARG A 276 -6.84 -15.93 -9.48
CA ARG A 276 -7.02 -16.64 -8.19
C ARG A 276 -8.48 -16.67 -7.74
N GLY A 277 -9.42 -16.24 -8.58
CA GLY A 277 -10.83 -16.17 -8.24
C GLY A 277 -11.20 -15.01 -7.32
N LEU A 278 -10.31 -14.02 -7.14
CA LEU A 278 -10.56 -12.87 -6.28
C LEU A 278 -11.33 -11.79 -7.03
N THR A 279 -12.32 -11.19 -6.37
CA THR A 279 -12.99 -9.99 -6.86
C THR A 279 -12.23 -8.76 -6.42
N VAL A 280 -11.82 -7.92 -7.39
CA VAL A 280 -11.05 -6.70 -7.14
C VAL A 280 -11.97 -5.50 -7.08
N VAL A 281 -11.92 -4.77 -5.97
CA VAL A 281 -12.66 -3.52 -5.76
C VAL A 281 -11.68 -2.38 -5.58
N HIS A 282 -11.78 -1.35 -6.41
CA HIS A 282 -10.99 -0.13 -6.22
C HIS A 282 -11.72 0.80 -5.27
N ALA A 283 -11.06 1.30 -4.23
CA ALA A 283 -11.66 2.22 -3.27
C ALA A 283 -10.87 3.52 -3.18
N VAL A 284 -11.53 4.66 -3.41
CA VAL A 284 -10.92 5.99 -3.35
C VAL A 284 -11.36 6.68 -2.05
N PRO A 285 -10.48 6.88 -1.06
CA PRO A 285 -10.80 7.57 0.18
C PRO A 285 -11.33 9.01 -0.02
N PRO A 286 -11.94 9.62 1.02
CA PRO A 286 -12.43 11.01 0.96
C PRO A 286 -11.27 12.03 1.01
N TYR A 287 -10.47 12.04 -0.04
CA TYR A 287 -9.40 12.99 -0.26
C TYR A 287 -9.95 14.38 -0.62
N SER A 288 -9.13 15.39 -0.38
CA SER A 288 -9.44 16.80 -0.65
C SER A 288 -9.05 17.25 -2.06
N GLY A 289 -8.80 16.28 -2.96
CA GLY A 289 -8.52 16.49 -4.38
C GLY A 289 -9.44 15.61 -5.24
N ARG A 290 -9.63 16.01 -6.50
CA ARG A 290 -10.36 15.24 -7.50
C ARG A 290 -9.35 14.64 -8.47
N ASP A 291 -9.19 13.33 -8.39
CA ASP A 291 -8.46 12.54 -9.38
C ASP A 291 -9.51 11.74 -10.16
N LEU A 292 -9.66 12.05 -11.46
CA LEU A 292 -10.66 11.42 -12.32
C LEU A 292 -10.13 10.17 -13.05
N ARG A 293 -8.87 9.77 -12.79
CA ARG A 293 -8.26 8.60 -13.43
C ARG A 293 -9.07 7.34 -13.17
N TRP A 294 -9.62 7.20 -11.97
CA TRP A 294 -10.32 5.98 -11.55
C TRP A 294 -11.68 5.84 -12.23
N GLU A 295 -12.43 6.93 -12.34
CA GLU A 295 -13.65 6.96 -13.13
C GLU A 295 -13.35 6.73 -14.62
N ALA A 296 -12.26 7.27 -15.15
CA ALA A 296 -11.84 7.01 -16.53
C ALA A 296 -11.49 5.52 -16.76
N LEU A 297 -10.77 4.87 -15.83
CA LEU A 297 -10.49 3.44 -15.91
C LEU A 297 -11.77 2.60 -15.85
N LEU A 298 -12.75 3.00 -15.02
CA LEU A 298 -14.06 2.33 -14.95
C LEU A 298 -14.82 2.47 -16.28
N GLU A 299 -14.88 3.69 -16.83
CA GLU A 299 -15.55 3.96 -18.11
C GLU A 299 -14.91 3.19 -19.29
N LEU A 300 -13.60 2.97 -19.24
CA LEU A 300 -12.86 2.16 -20.23
C LEU A 300 -12.97 0.65 -20.00
N GLY A 301 -13.54 0.21 -18.88
CA GLY A 301 -13.62 -1.21 -18.51
C GLY A 301 -12.30 -1.80 -18.02
N GLU A 302 -11.32 -0.97 -17.65
CA GLU A 302 -10.03 -1.41 -17.09
C GLU A 302 -10.17 -1.85 -15.63
N ILE A 303 -11.16 -1.29 -14.93
CA ILE A 303 -11.58 -1.77 -13.61
C ILE A 303 -13.07 -2.10 -13.64
N ARG A 304 -13.47 -3.12 -12.91
CA ARG A 304 -14.86 -3.57 -12.85
C ARG A 304 -15.67 -2.89 -11.74
N HIS A 305 -15.04 -2.67 -10.59
CA HIS A 305 -15.70 -2.17 -9.40
C HIS A 305 -14.92 -0.99 -8.81
N LEU A 306 -15.64 0.12 -8.56
CA LEU A 306 -15.10 1.34 -7.99
C LEU A 306 -16.04 1.88 -6.90
N LEU A 307 -15.51 2.01 -5.68
CA LEU A 307 -16.14 2.71 -4.57
C LEU A 307 -15.42 4.04 -4.37
N SER A 308 -15.97 5.12 -4.93
CA SER A 308 -15.34 6.45 -4.89
C SER A 308 -15.99 7.34 -3.84
N PHE A 309 -15.22 7.71 -2.80
CA PHE A 309 -15.67 8.55 -1.68
C PHE A 309 -15.10 9.97 -1.73
N ASN A 310 -14.45 10.34 -2.85
CA ASN A 310 -13.81 11.65 -3.04
C ASN A 310 -14.79 12.76 -3.53
N ASP A 311 -16.10 12.48 -3.55
CA ASP A 311 -17.17 13.41 -3.93
C ASP A 311 -17.85 14.03 -2.69
N PRO A 312 -17.56 15.30 -2.34
CA PRO A 312 -18.19 16.00 -1.22
C PRO A 312 -19.67 16.35 -1.46
N THR A 313 -20.19 16.22 -2.68
CA THR A 313 -21.62 16.40 -2.96
C THR A 313 -22.43 15.16 -2.57
N ARG A 314 -21.85 13.96 -2.72
CA ARG A 314 -22.43 12.68 -2.32
C ARG A 314 -22.17 12.36 -0.85
N PHE A 315 -20.99 12.70 -0.34
CA PHE A 315 -20.57 12.38 1.04
C PHE A 315 -20.21 13.61 1.89
N PRO A 316 -21.05 14.64 1.99
CA PRO A 316 -20.69 15.91 2.64
C PRO A 316 -20.23 15.74 4.10
N GLY A 317 -20.78 14.75 4.80
CA GLY A 317 -20.41 14.44 6.19
C GLY A 317 -18.94 14.05 6.38
N LEU A 318 -18.28 13.47 5.36
CA LEU A 318 -16.85 13.10 5.41
C LEU A 318 -15.91 14.29 5.24
N TYR A 319 -16.45 15.44 4.84
CA TYR A 319 -15.70 16.65 4.52
C TYR A 319 -15.80 17.75 5.57
N VAL A 320 -16.61 17.57 6.61
CA VAL A 320 -16.70 18.55 7.71
C VAL A 320 -15.41 18.57 8.51
N THR A 321 -14.93 19.77 8.86
CA THR A 321 -13.64 19.98 9.54
C THR A 321 -13.49 19.15 10.82
N GLN A 322 -14.57 18.95 11.58
CA GLN A 322 -14.58 18.18 12.83
C GLN A 322 -14.25 16.69 12.63
N LYS A 323 -14.37 16.19 11.40
CA LYS A 323 -14.05 14.80 11.03
C LYS A 323 -12.66 14.66 10.43
N ARG A 324 -11.85 15.74 10.40
CA ARG A 324 -10.51 15.77 9.80
C ARG A 324 -9.42 15.89 10.86
N PHE A 325 -8.46 14.98 10.81
CA PHE A 325 -7.24 15.08 11.59
C PHE A 325 -6.26 16.04 10.91
N ASP A 326 -6.20 15.96 9.58
CA ASP A 326 -5.49 16.89 8.70
C ASP A 326 -6.20 16.99 7.34
N ARG A 327 -5.55 17.60 6.34
CA ARG A 327 -6.14 17.79 5.00
C ARG A 327 -6.43 16.48 4.26
N GLN A 328 -5.74 15.40 4.60
CA GLN A 328 -5.82 14.12 3.91
C GLN A 328 -6.53 13.06 4.74
N HIS A 329 -6.41 13.13 6.07
CA HIS A 329 -6.85 12.05 6.95
C HIS A 329 -8.00 12.45 7.86
N LEU A 330 -8.81 11.45 8.18
CA LEU A 330 -9.93 11.56 9.09
C LEU A 330 -9.48 11.46 10.54
N THR A 331 -10.27 12.02 11.46
CA THR A 331 -10.24 11.69 12.88
C THR A 331 -10.79 10.28 13.09
N ARG A 332 -10.63 9.68 14.28
CA ARG A 332 -11.30 8.42 14.66
C ARG A 332 -12.80 8.49 14.38
N ALA A 333 -13.44 9.60 14.74
CA ALA A 333 -14.86 9.79 14.51
C ALA A 333 -15.20 9.90 13.01
N GLY A 334 -14.32 10.50 12.20
CA GLY A 334 -14.45 10.52 10.74
C GLY A 334 -14.24 9.16 10.10
N ALA A 335 -13.21 8.42 10.53
CA ALA A 335 -12.91 7.08 10.06
C ALA A 335 -14.04 6.09 10.40
N ALA A 336 -14.66 6.24 11.59
CA ALA A 336 -15.85 5.45 11.94
C ALA A 336 -17.00 5.74 10.96
N ASP A 337 -17.32 7.00 10.69
CA ASP A 337 -18.38 7.36 9.72
C ASP A 337 -18.06 6.88 8.31
N PHE A 338 -16.79 7.04 7.88
CA PHE A 338 -16.34 6.53 6.59
C PHE A 338 -16.47 5.01 6.51
N SER A 339 -16.07 4.27 7.54
CA SER A 339 -16.19 2.81 7.59
C SER A 339 -17.64 2.36 7.44
N ARG A 340 -18.61 3.08 8.02
CA ARG A 340 -20.04 2.75 7.85
C ARG A 340 -20.51 2.95 6.42
N VAL A 341 -20.15 4.09 5.82
CA VAL A 341 -20.54 4.39 4.44
C VAL A 341 -19.88 3.40 3.48
N PHE A 342 -18.59 3.12 3.68
CA PHE A 342 -17.85 2.11 2.93
C PHE A 342 -18.49 0.71 3.03
N ALA A 343 -18.84 0.27 4.24
CA ALA A 343 -19.42 -1.06 4.45
C ALA A 343 -20.79 -1.23 3.78
N ASN A 344 -21.62 -0.18 3.77
CA ASN A 344 -22.90 -0.23 3.06
C ASN A 344 -22.72 -0.31 1.54
N GLU A 345 -21.83 0.50 0.97
CA GLU A 345 -21.53 0.45 -0.47
C GLU A 345 -20.90 -0.89 -0.89
N LEU A 346 -20.08 -1.48 -0.02
CA LEU A 346 -19.51 -2.82 -0.24
C LEU A 346 -20.58 -3.91 -0.14
N ALA A 347 -21.51 -3.83 0.82
CA ALA A 347 -22.64 -4.75 0.93
C ALA A 347 -23.51 -4.73 -0.34
N ASP A 348 -23.87 -3.52 -0.81
CA ASP A 348 -24.67 -3.36 -2.02
C ASP A 348 -23.96 -3.98 -3.25
N LEU A 349 -22.63 -3.88 -3.30
CA LEU A 349 -21.81 -4.50 -4.35
C LEU A 349 -21.81 -6.04 -4.25
N ILE A 350 -21.65 -6.59 -3.04
CA ILE A 350 -21.67 -8.04 -2.80
C ILE A 350 -23.04 -8.61 -3.20
N GLU A 351 -24.13 -8.01 -2.72
CA GLU A 351 -25.50 -8.40 -3.07
C GLU A 351 -25.75 -8.32 -4.58
N ALA A 352 -25.13 -7.36 -5.29
CA ALA A 352 -25.22 -7.29 -6.74
C ALA A 352 -24.47 -8.45 -7.42
N SER A 353 -23.28 -8.78 -6.95
CA SER A 353 -22.48 -9.89 -7.50
C SER A 353 -23.11 -11.27 -7.29
N GLU A 354 -23.91 -11.45 -6.23
CA GLU A 354 -24.62 -12.70 -5.95
C GLU A 354 -25.85 -12.92 -6.84
N ARG A 355 -26.32 -11.88 -7.54
CA ARG A 355 -27.49 -11.94 -8.45
C ARG A 355 -27.10 -12.24 -9.90
N ASP A 356 -25.85 -11.98 -10.27
CA ASP A 356 -25.28 -12.24 -11.60
C ASP A 356 -24.74 -13.68 -11.69
#